data_AF-A0A7Y4RVC1-F1
#
_entry.id   AF-A0A7Y4RVC1-F1
#
_cell.length_a   1.000
_cell.length_b   1.000
_cell.length_c   1.000
_cell.angle_alpha   90.00
_cell.angle_beta   90.00
_cell.angle_gamma   90.00
#
_symmetry.space_group_name_H-M   'P 1'
#
loop_
_entity.id
_entity.type
_entity.pdbx_description
1 polymer ?
#
loop_
_entity_poly.entity_id
_entity_poly.type
_entity_poly.pdbx_seq_one_letter_code
_entity_poly.pdbx_strand_id
1 'polypeptide(L)'
;PAPTVVPAPFRPGAPPAPTFAPSAGAAAAPPAPAKPKRPANPFLSQDPAARARRLARALVSDIVVYHPAKRRDGLRDGSLKLLFEEEIRKSWEEYVEQVGKGLAESTNFFTDALNEILADGQPVFP
;
A
#
# COMPACT_ATOMS: atom_id res chain seq x y z
N PRO A 1 50.30 -57.58 -38.32
CA PRO A 1 49.39 -58.63 -37.79
C PRO A 1 49.01 -58.26 -36.35
N ALA A 2 47.70 -58.21 -36.05
CA ALA A 2 47.13 -57.62 -34.83
C ALA A 2 47.56 -58.32 -33.53
N PRO A 3 47.45 -57.62 -32.38
CA PRO A 3 46.36 -58.01 -31.50
C PRO A 3 45.52 -56.84 -30.95
N THR A 4 44.22 -57.09 -30.98
CA THR A 4 43.09 -56.64 -30.15
C THR A 4 43.42 -55.83 -28.89
N VAL A 5 42.73 -54.69 -28.70
CA VAL A 5 41.89 -54.40 -27.51
C VAL A 5 40.81 -53.39 -27.91
N VAL A 6 39.55 -53.78 -27.75
CA VAL A 6 38.38 -52.90 -27.83
C VAL A 6 38.06 -52.45 -26.39
N PRO A 7 38.08 -51.16 -26.04
CA PRO A 7 37.50 -50.70 -24.78
C PRO A 7 36.04 -50.24 -24.98
N ALA A 8 35.14 -50.89 -24.24
CA ALA A 8 33.71 -50.61 -24.16
C ALA A 8 33.42 -49.23 -23.55
N PRO A 9 32.24 -48.62 -23.83
CA PRO A 9 31.87 -47.32 -23.27
C PRO A 9 31.44 -47.44 -21.79
N PHE A 10 32.14 -46.71 -20.91
CA PHE A 10 31.69 -46.47 -19.54
C PHE A 10 30.57 -45.42 -19.54
N ARG A 11 29.36 -45.82 -19.15
CA ARG A 11 28.27 -44.90 -18.76
C ARG A 11 28.24 -44.80 -17.23
N PRO A 12 28.42 -43.62 -16.63
CA PRO A 12 28.17 -43.43 -15.20
C PRO A 12 26.67 -43.59 -14.92
N GLY A 13 26.35 -44.41 -13.91
CA GLY A 13 24.98 -44.63 -13.45
C GLY A 13 24.33 -43.35 -12.92
N ALA A 14 23.05 -43.18 -13.23
CA ALA A 14 22.20 -42.14 -12.65
C ALA A 14 21.94 -42.43 -11.15
N PRO A 15 21.85 -41.39 -10.29
CA PRO A 15 21.51 -41.58 -8.88
C PRO A 15 20.01 -41.92 -8.70
N PRO A 16 19.62 -42.67 -7.65
CA PRO A 16 18.23 -42.93 -7.33
C PRO A 16 17.55 -41.66 -6.76
N ALA A 17 16.31 -41.41 -7.20
CA ALA A 17 15.47 -40.35 -6.64
C ALA A 17 15.04 -40.66 -5.20
N PRO A 18 15.03 -39.70 -4.27
CA PRO A 18 14.53 -39.92 -2.92
C PRO A 18 13.00 -40.03 -2.92
N THR A 19 12.48 -41.18 -2.52
CA THR A 19 11.07 -41.39 -2.19
C THR A 19 10.81 -40.76 -0.81
N PHE A 20 10.21 -39.58 -0.77
CA PHE A 20 9.70 -39.03 0.48
C PHE A 20 8.39 -39.73 0.84
N ALA A 21 8.43 -40.57 1.87
CA ALA A 21 7.25 -41.15 2.50
C ALA A 21 6.45 -40.04 3.21
N PRO A 22 5.09 -40.06 3.18
CA PRO A 22 4.31 -39.13 3.98
C PRO A 22 4.34 -39.57 5.44
N SER A 23 4.86 -38.70 6.31
CA SER A 23 4.80 -38.84 7.75
C SER A 23 3.33 -38.72 8.20
N ALA A 24 2.77 -39.83 8.65
CA ALA A 24 1.52 -39.83 9.39
C ALA A 24 1.79 -39.33 10.82
N GLY A 25 1.15 -38.23 11.20
CA GLY A 25 1.05 -37.84 12.60
C GLY A 25 0.96 -36.33 12.82
N ALA A 26 -0.26 -35.83 13.00
CA ALA A 26 -0.57 -34.83 14.01
C ALA A 26 -2.10 -34.67 14.13
N ALA A 27 -2.59 -34.85 15.35
CA ALA A 27 -3.97 -34.71 15.75
C ALA A 27 -4.59 -33.38 15.29
N ALA A 28 -5.79 -33.45 14.72
CA ALA A 28 -6.58 -32.28 14.40
C ALA A 28 -7.18 -31.69 15.69
N ALA A 29 -6.60 -30.58 16.12
CA ALA A 29 -7.11 -29.64 17.11
C ALA A 29 -8.48 -29.06 16.68
N PRO A 30 -9.30 -28.52 17.62
CA PRO A 30 -10.63 -27.97 17.31
C PRO A 30 -10.57 -26.81 16.30
N PRO A 31 -11.68 -26.52 15.58
CA PRO A 31 -11.72 -25.44 14.59
C PRO A 31 -11.58 -24.09 15.29
N ALA A 32 -10.41 -23.47 15.13
CA ALA A 32 -10.19 -22.07 15.50
C ALA A 32 -11.04 -21.15 14.59
N PRO A 33 -11.55 -20.02 15.13
CA PRO A 33 -12.56 -19.19 14.48
C PRO A 33 -12.03 -18.48 13.23
N ALA A 34 -12.96 -18.18 12.33
CA ALA A 34 -12.76 -17.57 11.02
C ALA A 34 -11.72 -16.43 11.02
N LYS A 35 -10.62 -16.63 10.31
CA LYS A 35 -9.72 -15.54 9.92
C LYS A 35 -10.49 -14.59 8.99
N PRO A 36 -10.50 -13.27 9.25
CA PRO A 36 -11.15 -12.32 8.36
C PRO A 36 -10.53 -12.43 6.97
N LYS A 37 -11.40 -12.49 5.95
CA LYS A 37 -11.03 -12.54 4.54
C LYS A 37 -10.04 -11.41 4.27
N ARG A 38 -8.81 -11.78 3.89
CA ARG A 38 -7.77 -10.89 3.37
C ARG A 38 -8.40 -9.92 2.35
N PRO A 39 -8.07 -8.62 2.36
CA PRO A 39 -8.69 -7.66 1.46
C PRO A 39 -8.46 -8.14 0.02
N ALA A 40 -9.56 -8.30 -0.71
CA ALA A 40 -9.53 -8.56 -2.14
C ALA A 40 -8.67 -7.48 -2.80
N ASN A 41 -7.77 -7.90 -3.68
CA ASN A 41 -6.84 -7.05 -4.42
C ASN A 41 -7.37 -5.62 -4.63
N PRO A 42 -6.73 -4.57 -4.07
CA PRO A 42 -7.17 -3.18 -4.20
C PRO A 42 -7.08 -2.63 -5.65
N PHE A 43 -6.75 -3.50 -6.61
CA PHE A 43 -6.73 -3.23 -8.04
C PHE A 43 -8.04 -3.62 -8.73
N LEU A 44 -8.87 -4.50 -8.13
CA LEU A 44 -10.15 -4.94 -8.71
C LEU A 44 -11.34 -4.14 -8.16
N SER A 45 -11.21 -3.58 -6.96
CA SER A 45 -12.22 -2.68 -6.41
C SER A 45 -11.86 -1.24 -6.79
N GLN A 46 -12.49 -0.75 -7.87
CA GLN A 46 -12.53 0.66 -8.24
C GLN A 46 -13.39 1.46 -7.25
N ASP A 47 -13.14 1.27 -5.96
CA ASP A 47 -13.91 1.86 -4.89
C ASP A 47 -13.75 3.39 -4.97
N PRO A 48 -14.86 4.14 -5.13
CA PRO A 48 -14.80 5.59 -5.28
C PRO A 48 -14.16 6.24 -4.03
N ALA A 49 -14.33 5.66 -2.84
CA ALA A 49 -13.70 6.13 -1.61
C ALA A 49 -12.18 5.90 -1.63
N ALA A 50 -11.70 4.75 -2.09
CA ALA A 50 -10.26 4.51 -2.27
C ALA A 50 -9.62 5.46 -3.29
N ARG A 51 -10.33 5.78 -4.39
CA ARG A 51 -9.89 6.79 -5.37
C ARG A 51 -9.84 8.18 -4.75
N ALA A 52 -10.89 8.58 -4.04
CA ALA A 52 -10.97 9.87 -3.35
C ALA A 52 -9.83 10.03 -2.32
N ARG A 53 -9.58 9.01 -1.49
CA ARG A 53 -8.47 9.03 -0.53
C ARG A 53 -7.11 9.23 -1.19
N ARG A 54 -6.87 8.59 -2.34
CA ARG A 54 -5.62 8.79 -3.11
C ARG A 54 -5.53 10.20 -3.66
N LEU A 55 -6.62 10.74 -4.21
CA LEU A 55 -6.65 12.11 -4.73
C LEU A 55 -6.39 13.14 -3.64
N ALA A 56 -7.06 13.02 -2.49
CA ALA A 56 -6.83 13.87 -1.33
C ALA A 56 -5.36 13.90 -0.92
N ARG A 57 -4.72 12.73 -0.77
CA ARG A 57 -3.30 12.65 -0.43
C ARG A 57 -2.39 13.26 -1.50
N ALA A 58 -2.71 13.08 -2.78
CA ALA A 58 -1.95 13.68 -3.87
C ALA A 58 -2.03 15.21 -3.84
N LEU A 59 -3.23 15.78 -3.68
CA LEU A 59 -3.45 17.22 -3.59
C LEU A 59 -2.74 17.84 -2.37
N VAL A 60 -2.86 17.21 -1.19
CA VAL A 60 -2.17 17.71 0.01
C VAL A 60 -0.65 17.57 -0.12
N SER A 61 -0.17 16.50 -0.74
CA SER A 61 1.27 16.36 -1.03
C SER A 61 1.77 17.46 -1.96
N ASP A 62 0.97 17.84 -2.95
CA ASP A 62 1.29 18.92 -3.89
C ASP A 62 1.46 20.27 -3.15
N ILE A 63 0.51 20.61 -2.26
CA ILE A 63 0.60 21.79 -1.38
C ILE A 63 1.92 21.83 -0.61
N VAL A 64 2.34 20.71 0.00
CA VAL A 64 3.58 20.64 0.79
C VAL A 64 4.83 20.80 -0.08
N VAL A 65 4.81 20.22 -1.28
CA VAL A 65 5.91 20.32 -2.25
C VAL A 65 6.08 21.77 -2.72
N TYR A 66 4.99 22.50 -2.95
CA TYR A 66 5.05 23.90 -3.38
C TYR A 66 5.35 24.90 -2.26
N HIS A 67 4.94 24.62 -1.01
CA HIS A 67 5.12 25.55 0.10
C HIS A 67 5.89 24.96 1.30
N PRO A 68 7.11 24.40 1.11
CA PRO A 68 7.86 23.75 2.19
C PRO A 68 8.27 24.74 3.29
N ALA A 69 8.54 26.00 2.92
CA ALA A 69 8.87 27.06 3.86
C ALA A 69 7.69 27.41 4.77
N LYS A 70 6.47 27.56 4.21
CA LYS A 70 5.26 27.83 4.99
C LYS A 70 4.93 26.68 5.93
N ARG A 71 5.14 25.42 5.51
CA ARG A 71 4.92 24.24 6.37
C ARG A 71 5.81 24.28 7.60
N ARG A 72 7.10 24.57 7.41
CA ARG A 72 8.05 24.69 8.52
C ARG A 72 7.67 25.82 9.48
N ASP A 73 7.28 26.98 8.94
CA ASP A 73 6.88 28.12 9.76
C ASP A 73 5.58 27.83 10.52
N GLY A 74 4.59 27.23 9.86
CA GLY A 74 3.33 26.82 10.48
C GLY A 74 3.48 25.71 11.52
N LEU A 75 4.41 24.77 11.35
CA LEU A 75 4.73 23.75 12.36
C LEU A 75 5.39 24.39 13.60
N ARG A 76 6.24 25.41 13.40
CA ARG A 76 6.88 26.14 14.50
C ARG A 76 5.88 26.99 15.28
N ASP A 77 5.00 27.68 14.56
CA ASP A 77 4.12 28.70 15.12
C ASP A 77 2.74 28.16 15.53
N GLY A 78 2.40 26.92 15.12
CA GLY A 78 1.06 26.37 15.26
C GLY A 78 0.04 26.97 14.28
N SER A 79 0.49 27.80 13.33
CA SER A 79 -0.34 28.58 12.41
C SER A 79 -0.60 27.88 11.05
N LEU A 80 -0.35 26.56 10.96
CA LEU A 80 -0.55 25.74 9.73
C LEU A 80 -1.91 25.98 9.07
N LYS A 81 -2.98 25.98 9.86
CA LYS A 81 -4.35 26.21 9.36
C LYS A 81 -4.49 27.53 8.62
N LEU A 82 -3.98 28.61 9.20
CA LEU A 82 -4.11 29.95 8.66
C LEU A 82 -3.21 30.12 7.42
N LEU A 83 -1.96 29.63 7.50
CA LEU A 83 -0.97 29.76 6.43
C LEU A 83 -1.33 28.96 5.17
N PHE A 84 -2.09 27.88 5.34
CA PHE A 84 -2.51 27.00 4.25
C PHE A 84 -4.00 27.09 3.93
N GLU A 85 -4.78 27.96 4.59
CA GLU A 85 -6.23 28.04 4.37
C GLU A 85 -6.59 28.22 2.89
N GLU A 86 -5.88 29.12 2.20
CA GLU A 86 -6.13 29.40 0.78
C GLU A 86 -5.82 28.19 -0.12
N GLU A 87 -4.70 27.52 0.12
CA GLU A 87 -4.29 26.34 -0.66
C GLU A 87 -5.19 25.13 -0.37
N ILE A 88 -5.61 24.98 0.88
CA ILE A 88 -6.57 23.97 1.34
C ILE A 88 -7.91 24.23 0.66
N ARG A 89 -8.40 25.47 0.64
CA ARG A 89 -9.66 25.83 -0.03
C ARG A 89 -9.62 25.50 -1.51
N LYS A 90 -8.54 25.90 -2.20
CA LYS A 90 -8.36 25.62 -3.63
C LYS A 90 -8.30 24.12 -3.94
N SER A 91 -7.52 23.37 -3.15
CA SER A 91 -7.42 21.92 -3.30
C SER A 91 -8.69 21.18 -2.91
N TRP A 92 -9.47 21.72 -1.97
CA TRP A 92 -10.77 21.18 -1.59
C TRP A 92 -11.79 21.35 -2.72
N GLU A 93 -11.82 22.51 -3.37
CA GLU A 93 -12.72 22.76 -4.50
C GLU A 93 -12.42 21.80 -5.66
N GLU A 94 -11.15 21.66 -6.03
CA GLU A 94 -10.69 20.68 -7.04
C GLU A 94 -11.03 19.23 -6.63
N TYR A 95 -10.82 18.88 -5.35
CA TYR A 95 -11.19 17.58 -4.83
C TYR A 95 -12.70 17.31 -4.98
N VAL A 96 -13.54 18.29 -4.62
CA VAL A 96 -15.00 18.21 -4.75
C VAL A 96 -15.43 18.11 -6.21
N GLU A 97 -14.78 18.83 -7.13
CA GLU A 97 -15.06 18.75 -8.56
C GLU A 97 -14.74 17.36 -9.15
N GLN A 98 -13.62 16.75 -8.74
CA GLN A 98 -13.22 15.44 -9.26
C GLN A 98 -13.95 14.26 -8.61
N VAL A 99 -14.22 14.33 -7.31
CA VAL A 99 -14.82 13.24 -6.53
C VAL A 99 -16.33 13.35 -6.44
N GLY A 100 -16.86 14.57 -6.58
CA GLY A 100 -18.26 14.89 -6.37
C GLY A 100 -18.54 15.25 -4.92
N LYS A 101 -19.36 16.30 -4.75
CA LYS A 101 -19.71 16.88 -3.45
C LYS A 101 -20.26 15.85 -2.45
N GLY A 102 -21.09 14.91 -2.91
CA GLY A 102 -21.67 13.87 -2.05
C GLY A 102 -20.63 12.96 -1.38
N LEU A 103 -19.54 12.59 -2.08
CA LEU A 103 -18.51 11.75 -1.49
C LEU A 103 -17.49 12.59 -0.69
N ALA A 104 -17.21 13.82 -1.14
CA ALA A 104 -16.35 14.74 -0.41
C ALA A 104 -16.93 15.13 0.95
N GLU A 105 -18.22 15.47 1.03
CA GLU A 105 -18.89 15.82 2.29
C GLU A 105 -19.15 14.59 3.18
N SER A 106 -19.31 13.40 2.60
CA SER A 106 -19.59 12.17 3.35
C SER A 106 -18.33 11.52 3.94
N THR A 107 -17.12 11.96 3.55
CA THR A 107 -15.87 11.30 3.96
C THR A 107 -14.84 12.30 4.46
N ASN A 108 -14.07 11.91 5.48
CA ASN A 108 -13.03 12.76 6.06
C ASN A 108 -11.64 12.55 5.43
N PHE A 109 -11.56 11.99 4.22
CA PHE A 109 -10.28 11.61 3.61
C PHE A 109 -9.35 12.79 3.34
N PHE A 110 -9.92 13.95 3.02
CA PHE A 110 -9.15 15.17 2.80
C PHE A 110 -8.54 15.69 4.11
N THR A 111 -9.34 15.76 5.17
CA THR A 111 -8.88 16.13 6.51
C THR A 111 -7.85 15.14 7.06
N ASP A 112 -8.04 13.83 6.85
CA ASP A 112 -7.06 12.78 7.20
C ASP A 112 -5.72 13.03 6.50
N ALA A 113 -5.76 13.33 5.19
CA ALA A 113 -4.57 13.65 4.42
C ALA A 113 -3.88 14.94 4.89
N LEU A 114 -4.64 15.98 5.27
CA LEU A 114 -4.08 17.20 5.87
C LEU A 114 -3.34 16.90 7.18
N ASN A 115 -3.96 16.13 8.06
CA ASN A 115 -3.33 15.75 9.32
C ASN A 115 -2.09 14.87 9.10
N GLU A 116 -2.16 13.87 8.22
CA GLU A 116 -1.02 12.98 7.93
C GLU A 116 0.15 13.69 7.22
N ILE A 117 -0.13 14.46 6.17
CA ILE A 117 0.91 14.98 5.26
C ILE A 117 1.30 16.41 5.63
N LEU A 118 0.32 17.31 5.74
CA LEU A 118 0.59 18.72 6.00
C LEU A 118 1.03 18.95 7.44
N ALA A 119 0.34 18.33 8.40
CA ALA A 119 0.62 18.46 9.84
C ALA A 119 1.58 17.39 10.39
N ASP A 120 2.26 16.61 9.53
CA ASP A 120 3.24 15.60 9.95
C ASP A 120 2.66 14.53 10.91
N GLY A 121 1.40 14.15 10.69
CA GLY A 121 0.66 13.20 11.52
C GLY A 121 -0.03 13.81 12.74
N GLN A 122 0.02 15.13 12.93
CA GLN A 122 -0.66 15.80 14.04
C GLN A 122 -2.14 16.08 13.70
N PRO A 123 -3.09 15.83 14.63
CA PRO A 123 -4.51 16.12 14.43
C PRO A 123 -4.80 17.62 14.61
N VAL A 124 -4.32 18.46 13.69
CA VAL A 124 -4.47 19.93 13.72
C VAL A 124 -5.78 20.38 13.06
N PHE A 125 -6.27 19.59 12.11
CA PHE A 125 -7.47 19.85 11.33
C PHE A 125 -8.64 18.99 11.84
N PRO A 126 -9.79 19.60 12.24
CA PRO A 126 -10.99 18.92 12.70
C PRO A 126 -11.82 18.35 11.55
#